data_AF-A0AAE1RVK7-F1
#
_entry.id   AF-A0AAE1RVK7-F1
#
_cell.length_a   1.000
_cell.length_b   1.000
_cell.length_c   1.000
_cell.angle_alpha   90.00
_cell.angle_beta   90.00
_cell.angle_gamma   90.00
#
_symmetry.space_group_name_H-M   'P 1'
#
loop_
_entity.id
_entity.type
_entity.pdbx_description
1 polymer ?
#
loop_
_entity_poly.entity_id
_entity_poly.type
_entity_poly.pdbx_seq_one_letter_code
_entity_poly.pdbx_strand_id
1 'polypeptide(L)'
;MTEEDFIRNNRHINGGNDLPREFLSELYHSIYNNEIRTPEQGAGFAEMNLSRWIDLMHKSKKTSPSIMCDSKACLDHDMFAIMSGPSIAAISVVFDHAEHEDVCQTCIDGFMAVAKISACHHLEDVLDDLVVSLCKFTTLLNPSLVEEPVLAFGDDAKARKATVTVFTIANKCGDFICTGWRNILDCILRLHMLGLLSARVAGDAVDDSGIL
;
A
#
# COMPACT_ATOMS: atom_id res chain seq x y z
N MET A 1 12.36 -12.38 -49.94
CA MET A 1 11.00 -11.83 -49.80
C MET A 1 10.96 -10.52 -50.56
N THR A 2 10.05 -10.34 -51.52
CA THR A 2 9.90 -9.07 -52.25
C THR A 2 9.13 -8.04 -51.42
N GLU A 3 9.19 -6.77 -51.81
CA GLU A 3 8.39 -5.70 -51.18
C GLU A 3 6.89 -6.00 -51.24
N GLU A 4 6.39 -6.47 -52.38
CA GLU A 4 4.96 -6.80 -52.52
C GLU A 4 4.55 -8.01 -51.69
N ASP A 5 5.46 -8.97 -51.50
CA ASP A 5 5.24 -10.06 -50.56
C ASP A 5 5.16 -9.53 -49.12
N PHE A 6 6.02 -8.58 -48.76
CA PHE A 6 6.01 -7.96 -47.43
C PHE A 6 4.71 -7.19 -47.18
N ILE A 7 4.24 -6.41 -48.15
CA ILE A 7 2.98 -5.66 -48.05
C ILE A 7 1.77 -6.61 -47.97
N ARG A 8 1.75 -7.66 -48.81
CA ARG A 8 0.70 -8.67 -48.78
C ARG A 8 0.64 -9.41 -47.43
N ASN A 9 1.79 -9.73 -46.85
CA ASN A 9 1.86 -10.43 -45.57
C ASN A 9 1.41 -9.59 -44.37
N ASN A 10 1.40 -8.25 -44.50
CA ASN A 10 1.04 -7.32 -43.43
C ASN A 10 -0.37 -6.70 -43.60
N ARG A 11 -1.25 -7.33 -44.40
CA ARG A 11 -2.65 -6.90 -44.50
C ARG A 11 -3.43 -7.15 -43.21
N HIS A 12 -4.40 -6.29 -42.93
CA HIS A 12 -5.33 -6.38 -41.79
C HIS A 12 -4.71 -6.30 -40.39
N ILE A 13 -3.42 -5.97 -40.26
CA ILE A 13 -2.75 -5.91 -38.95
C ILE A 13 -3.09 -4.63 -38.16
N ASN A 14 -3.71 -3.63 -38.79
CA ASN A 14 -4.13 -2.38 -38.14
C ASN A 14 -5.57 -2.49 -37.62
N GLY A 15 -5.79 -3.37 -36.64
CA GLY A 15 -7.11 -3.61 -36.07
C GLY A 15 -8.14 -4.12 -37.08
N GLY A 16 -7.71 -4.94 -38.05
CA GLY A 16 -8.54 -5.43 -39.16
C GLY A 16 -8.41 -4.63 -40.46
N ASN A 17 -7.81 -3.44 -40.43
CA ASN A 17 -7.52 -2.63 -41.63
C ASN A 17 -6.07 -2.80 -42.10
N ASP A 18 -5.81 -2.38 -43.34
CA ASP A 18 -4.46 -2.33 -43.89
C ASP A 18 -3.71 -1.07 -43.41
N LEU A 19 -2.39 -1.21 -43.22
CA LEU A 19 -1.51 -0.05 -43.03
C LEU A 19 -1.29 0.67 -44.38
N PRO A 20 -0.98 1.98 -44.37
CA PRO A 20 -0.63 2.71 -45.59
C PRO A 20 0.52 2.02 -46.34
N ARG A 21 0.39 1.92 -47.66
CA ARG A 21 1.36 1.20 -48.50
C ARG A 21 2.73 1.86 -48.43
N GLU A 22 2.75 3.19 -48.47
CA GLU A 22 3.95 4.01 -48.44
C GLU A 22 4.76 3.78 -47.17
N PHE A 23 4.07 3.60 -46.04
CA PHE A 23 4.70 3.30 -44.76
C PHE A 23 5.37 1.91 -44.76
N LEU A 24 4.69 0.90 -45.32
CA LEU A 24 5.25 -0.46 -45.43
C LEU A 24 6.43 -0.53 -46.43
N SER A 25 6.35 0.22 -47.53
CA SER A 25 7.42 0.37 -48.50
C SER A 25 8.66 1.04 -47.88
N GLU A 26 8.47 2.14 -47.16
CA GLU A 26 9.54 2.85 -46.46
C GLU A 26 10.21 1.94 -45.42
N LEU A 27 9.42 1.22 -44.63
CA LEU A 27 9.91 0.26 -43.64
C LEU A 27 10.69 -0.90 -44.30
N TYR A 28 10.18 -1.45 -45.40
CA TYR A 28 10.86 -2.51 -46.15
C TYR A 28 12.22 -2.05 -46.67
N HIS A 29 12.28 -0.88 -47.30
CA HIS A 29 13.55 -0.32 -47.79
C HIS A 29 14.50 0.08 -46.66
N SER A 30 13.98 0.57 -45.54
CA SER A 30 14.79 0.88 -44.35
C SER A 30 15.48 -0.38 -43.82
N ILE A 31 14.76 -1.49 -43.67
CA ILE A 31 15.34 -2.77 -43.20
C ILE A 31 16.25 -3.39 -44.26
N TYR A 32 15.91 -3.27 -45.55
CA TYR A 32 16.72 -3.78 -46.64
C TYR A 32 18.07 -3.06 -46.75
N ASN A 33 18.08 -1.73 -46.56
CA ASN A 33 19.28 -0.91 -46.64
C ASN A 33 20.06 -0.84 -45.32
N ASN A 34 19.37 -1.00 -44.19
CA ASN A 34 19.96 -0.97 -42.86
C ASN A 34 19.58 -2.26 -42.11
N GLU A 35 20.46 -3.25 -42.21
CA GLU A 35 20.28 -4.54 -41.57
C GLU A 35 20.09 -4.37 -40.06
N ILE A 36 19.09 -5.06 -39.51
CA ILE A 36 18.86 -5.12 -38.07
C ILE A 36 20.04 -5.88 -37.46
N ARG A 37 20.96 -5.13 -36.84
CA ARG A 37 22.06 -5.71 -36.08
C ARG A 37 21.53 -6.16 -34.73
N THR A 38 21.56 -7.46 -34.51
CA THR A 38 21.54 -7.98 -33.13
C THR A 38 22.84 -7.51 -32.47
N PRO A 39 22.82 -6.91 -31.27
CA PRO A 39 24.06 -6.58 -30.58
C PRO A 39 24.91 -7.85 -30.51
N GLU A 40 26.11 -7.80 -31.09
CA GLU A 40 27.10 -8.86 -30.96
C GLU A 40 27.39 -9.01 -29.46
N GLN A 41 26.78 -10.02 -28.86
CA GLN A 41 27.15 -10.72 -27.63
C GLN A 41 28.12 -9.94 -26.72
N GLY A 42 27.66 -8.78 -26.25
CA GLY A 42 28.33 -8.03 -25.21
C GLY A 42 28.14 -8.79 -23.90
N ALA A 43 29.26 -9.22 -23.31
CA ALA A 43 29.42 -9.87 -22.01
C ALA A 43 28.29 -9.56 -21.00
N GLY A 44 27.24 -10.38 -20.96
CA GLY A 44 26.14 -10.20 -20.02
C GLY A 44 24.96 -11.14 -20.23
N PHE A 45 24.65 -11.51 -21.47
CA PHE A 45 23.66 -12.55 -21.75
C PHE A 45 24.36 -13.85 -22.10
N ALA A 46 24.17 -14.85 -21.24
CA ALA A 46 24.56 -16.23 -21.51
C ALA A 46 23.87 -16.70 -22.80
N GLU A 47 24.62 -16.74 -23.90
CA GLU A 47 24.11 -17.22 -25.18
C GLU A 47 23.54 -18.63 -25.02
N MET A 48 22.28 -18.81 -25.46
CA MET A 48 21.62 -20.12 -25.43
C MET A 48 22.21 -20.98 -26.54
N ASN A 49 23.32 -21.67 -26.25
CA ASN A 49 23.92 -22.60 -27.20
C ASN A 49 23.14 -23.94 -27.26
N LEU A 50 23.38 -24.71 -28.33
CA LEU A 50 22.66 -25.96 -28.59
C LEU A 50 22.81 -26.97 -27.43
N SER A 51 23.97 -27.02 -26.79
CA SER A 51 24.22 -27.91 -25.65
C SER A 51 23.46 -27.47 -24.39
N ARG A 52 23.37 -26.16 -24.08
CA ARG A 52 22.50 -25.65 -23.01
C ARG A 52 21.04 -25.86 -23.31
N TRP A 53 20.63 -25.74 -24.57
CA TRP A 53 19.24 -26.03 -24.95
C TRP A 53 18.91 -27.51 -24.75
N ILE A 54 19.78 -28.43 -25.19
CA ILE A 54 19.59 -29.87 -24.96
C ILE A 54 19.57 -30.20 -23.46
N ASP A 55 20.48 -29.62 -22.68
CA ASP A 55 20.52 -29.80 -21.22
C ASP A 55 19.26 -29.24 -20.53
N LEU A 56 18.79 -28.06 -20.96
CA LEU A 56 17.53 -27.46 -20.49
C LEU A 56 16.33 -28.35 -20.82
N MET A 57 16.26 -28.89 -22.04
CA MET A 57 15.20 -29.80 -22.46
C MET A 57 15.23 -31.13 -21.68
N HIS A 58 16.41 -31.64 -21.33
CA HIS A 58 16.55 -32.79 -20.45
C HIS A 58 16.17 -32.48 -19.00
N LYS A 59 16.57 -31.32 -18.48
CA LYS A 59 16.18 -30.86 -17.15
C LYS A 59 14.68 -30.66 -17.05
N SER A 60 14.04 -30.06 -18.04
CA SER A 60 12.58 -29.88 -18.10
C SER A 60 11.83 -31.20 -17.94
N LYS A 61 12.28 -32.28 -18.59
CA LYS A 61 11.66 -33.61 -18.49
C LYS A 61 11.79 -34.27 -17.10
N LYS A 62 12.81 -33.87 -16.33
CA LYS A 62 13.06 -34.35 -14.95
C LYS A 62 12.56 -33.38 -13.89
N THR A 63 12.22 -32.16 -14.28
CA THR A 63 11.71 -31.14 -13.36
C THR A 63 10.33 -31.57 -12.93
N SER A 64 10.06 -31.47 -11.63
CA SER A 64 8.73 -31.73 -11.09
C SER A 64 7.67 -30.97 -11.90
N PRO A 65 6.47 -31.56 -12.10
CA PRO A 65 5.39 -30.84 -12.76
C PRO A 65 5.23 -29.47 -12.10
N SER A 66 5.03 -28.43 -12.92
CA SER A 66 4.68 -27.10 -12.42
C SER A 66 3.57 -27.27 -11.39
N ILE A 67 3.88 -26.96 -10.14
CA ILE A 67 2.87 -26.86 -9.11
C ILE A 67 2.08 -25.63 -9.50
N MET A 68 0.95 -25.83 -10.16
CA MET A 68 -0.08 -24.80 -10.25
C MET A 68 -0.52 -24.57 -8.82
N CYS A 69 0.03 -23.54 -8.18
CA CYS A 69 -0.47 -23.10 -6.90
C CYS A 69 -1.91 -22.66 -7.15
N ASP A 70 -2.89 -23.34 -6.55
CA ASP A 70 -4.27 -22.87 -6.56
C ASP A 70 -4.23 -21.55 -5.79
N SER A 71 -4.15 -20.43 -6.51
CA SER A 71 -3.88 -19.09 -5.99
C SER A 71 -5.09 -18.53 -5.24
N LYS A 72 -5.79 -19.37 -4.49
CA LYS A 72 -6.81 -18.96 -3.56
C LYS A 72 -6.12 -18.29 -2.38
N ALA A 73 -6.67 -17.16 -1.97
CA ALA A 73 -6.32 -16.35 -0.81
C ALA A 73 -6.49 -17.09 0.54
N CYS A 74 -6.34 -18.42 0.59
CA CYS A 74 -6.56 -19.23 1.78
C CYS A 74 -5.55 -18.93 2.89
N LEU A 75 -4.37 -18.41 2.53
CA LEU A 75 -3.29 -18.13 3.48
C LEU A 75 -3.19 -16.64 3.83
N ASP A 76 -3.90 -15.75 3.14
CA ASP A 76 -3.76 -14.30 3.32
C ASP A 76 -4.08 -13.88 4.76
N HIS A 77 -5.11 -14.50 5.35
CA HIS A 77 -5.49 -14.33 6.75
C HIS A 77 -4.32 -14.66 7.69
N ASP A 78 -3.78 -15.88 7.60
CA ASP A 78 -2.75 -16.37 8.51
C ASP A 78 -1.41 -15.65 8.28
N MET A 79 -1.06 -15.40 7.03
CA MET A 79 0.14 -14.64 6.66
C MET A 79 0.07 -13.22 7.22
N PHE A 80 -1.06 -12.54 7.06
CA PHE A 80 -1.23 -11.20 7.60
C PHE A 80 -1.23 -11.20 9.14
N ALA A 81 -1.89 -12.15 9.79
CA ALA A 81 -1.89 -12.27 11.25
C ALA A 81 -0.46 -12.40 11.82
N ILE A 82 0.43 -13.11 11.13
CA ILE A 82 1.84 -13.25 11.52
C ILE A 82 2.64 -11.96 11.24
N MET A 83 2.37 -11.30 10.11
CA MET A 83 3.15 -10.14 9.66
C MET A 83 2.73 -8.82 10.30
N SER A 84 1.48 -8.70 10.77
CA SER A 84 0.88 -7.44 11.20
C SER A 84 1.61 -6.81 12.38
N GLY A 85 1.89 -7.57 13.44
CA GLY A 85 2.62 -7.10 14.63
C GLY A 85 4.00 -6.50 14.29
N PRO A 86 4.90 -7.25 13.62
CA PRO A 86 6.18 -6.72 13.16
C PRO A 86 6.05 -5.51 12.21
N SER A 87 5.02 -5.49 11.37
CA SER A 87 4.75 -4.36 10.47
C SER A 87 4.35 -3.11 11.24
N ILE A 88 3.43 -3.23 12.21
CA ILE A 88 3.02 -2.12 13.10
C ILE A 88 4.23 -1.60 13.85
N ALA A 89 5.06 -2.48 14.40
CA ALA A 89 6.28 -2.09 15.11
C ALA A 89 7.27 -1.33 14.20
N ALA A 90 7.54 -1.85 13.00
CA ALA A 90 8.44 -1.21 12.05
C ALA A 90 7.93 0.16 11.61
N ILE A 91 6.65 0.27 11.23
CA ILE A 91 6.03 1.54 10.85
C ILE A 91 6.07 2.52 12.03
N SER A 92 5.83 2.06 13.25
CA SER A 92 5.87 2.88 14.47
C SER A 92 7.26 3.47 14.71
N VAL A 93 8.33 2.68 14.54
CA VAL A 93 9.71 3.19 14.67
C VAL A 93 10.01 4.26 13.61
N VAL A 94 9.62 4.03 12.36
CA VAL A 94 9.81 5.01 11.28
C VAL A 94 9.01 6.29 11.57
N PHE A 95 7.75 6.16 12.00
CA PHE A 95 6.90 7.29 12.33
C PHE A 95 7.47 8.13 13.48
N ASP A 96 7.99 7.49 14.53
CA ASP A 96 8.58 8.17 15.67
C ASP A 96 9.79 9.04 15.28
N HIS A 97 10.62 8.55 14.35
CA HIS A 97 11.84 9.22 13.89
C HIS A 97 11.66 10.07 12.63
N ALA A 98 10.47 10.06 12.04
CA ALA A 98 10.22 10.82 10.82
C ALA A 98 10.27 12.33 11.11
N GLU A 99 11.10 13.04 10.34
CA GLU A 99 11.19 14.50 10.31
C GLU A 99 10.47 15.08 9.09
N HIS A 100 10.42 14.33 7.99
CA HIS A 100 9.77 14.76 6.76
C HIS A 100 8.29 14.36 6.72
N GLU A 101 7.45 15.29 6.26
CA GLU A 101 6.00 15.14 6.30
C GLU A 101 5.45 14.04 5.37
N ASP A 102 6.12 13.79 4.24
CA ASP A 102 5.82 12.73 3.29
C ASP A 102 6.07 11.33 3.90
N VAL A 103 7.15 11.18 4.67
CA VAL A 103 7.45 9.94 5.41
C VAL A 103 6.39 9.70 6.49
N CYS A 104 6.03 10.74 7.26
CA CYS A 104 4.94 10.68 8.23
C CYS A 104 3.62 10.23 7.57
N GLN A 105 3.29 10.80 6.41
CA GLN A 105 2.07 10.44 5.67
C GLN A 105 2.09 8.99 5.21
N THR A 106 3.24 8.52 4.70
CA THR A 106 3.42 7.12 4.28
C THR A 106 3.19 6.15 5.45
N CYS A 107 3.66 6.48 6.65
CA CYS A 107 3.39 5.70 7.85
C CYS A 107 1.90 5.69 8.22
N ILE A 108 1.22 6.83 8.14
CA ILE A 108 -0.23 6.92 8.37
C ILE A 108 -0.99 6.04 7.37
N ASP A 109 -0.63 6.09 6.09
CA ASP A 109 -1.25 5.25 5.06
C ASP A 109 -1.01 3.76 5.35
N GLY A 110 0.18 3.40 5.84
CA GLY A 110 0.51 2.06 6.32
C GLY A 110 -0.36 1.61 7.49
N PHE A 111 -0.50 2.43 8.53
CA PHE A 111 -1.40 2.14 9.66
C PHE A 111 -2.86 1.98 9.20
N MET A 112 -3.33 2.84 8.30
CA MET A 112 -4.67 2.75 7.72
C MET A 112 -4.85 1.47 6.89
N ALA A 113 -3.82 0.99 6.20
CA ALA A 113 -3.85 -0.27 5.48
C ALA A 113 -3.95 -1.46 6.44
N VAL A 114 -3.15 -1.47 7.52
CA VAL A 114 -3.24 -2.49 8.58
C VAL A 114 -4.66 -2.53 9.16
N ALA A 115 -5.22 -1.37 9.53
CA ALA A 115 -6.58 -1.30 10.09
C ALA A 115 -7.64 -1.92 9.15
N LYS A 116 -7.57 -1.58 7.85
CA LYS A 116 -8.50 -2.09 6.84
C LYS A 116 -8.39 -3.60 6.69
N ILE A 117 -7.17 -4.13 6.58
CA ILE A 117 -6.95 -5.57 6.40
C ILE A 117 -7.40 -6.33 7.65
N SER A 118 -7.06 -5.84 8.85
CA SER A 118 -7.52 -6.43 10.12
C SER A 118 -9.04 -6.49 10.21
N ALA A 119 -9.74 -5.40 9.86
CA ALA A 119 -11.20 -5.36 9.86
C ALA A 119 -11.81 -6.33 8.83
N CYS A 120 -11.22 -6.45 7.63
CA CYS A 120 -11.70 -7.39 6.61
C CYS A 120 -11.54 -8.86 7.01
N HIS A 121 -10.52 -9.18 7.83
CA HIS A 121 -10.22 -10.53 8.27
C HIS A 121 -10.69 -10.84 9.70
N HIS A 122 -11.40 -9.93 10.37
CA HIS A 122 -11.83 -10.06 11.77
C HIS A 122 -10.68 -10.31 12.76
N LEU A 123 -9.53 -9.69 12.52
CA LEU A 123 -8.36 -9.75 13.40
C LEU A 123 -8.42 -8.62 14.44
N GLU A 124 -9.34 -8.76 15.40
CA GLU A 124 -9.62 -7.77 16.45
C GLU A 124 -8.38 -7.45 17.30
N ASP A 125 -7.61 -8.48 17.67
CA ASP A 125 -6.36 -8.31 18.45
C ASP A 125 -5.34 -7.40 17.73
N VAL A 126 -5.21 -7.56 16.41
CA VAL A 126 -4.30 -6.75 15.60
C VAL A 126 -4.77 -5.29 15.53
N LEU A 127 -6.09 -5.09 15.42
CA LEU A 127 -6.66 -3.75 15.40
C LEU A 127 -6.51 -3.05 16.75
N ASP A 128 -6.69 -3.77 17.85
CA ASP A 128 -6.44 -3.29 19.21
C ASP A 128 -4.97 -2.90 19.40
N ASP A 129 -4.03 -3.76 19.00
CA ASP A 129 -2.59 -3.48 19.07
C ASP A 129 -2.20 -2.23 18.25
N LEU A 130 -2.81 -2.08 17.05
CA LEU A 130 -2.62 -0.91 16.21
C LEU A 130 -3.13 0.36 16.90
N VAL A 131 -4.34 0.33 17.48
CA VAL A 131 -4.93 1.46 18.20
C VAL A 131 -4.05 1.83 19.39
N VAL A 132 -3.61 0.85 20.18
CA VAL A 132 -2.68 1.07 21.30
C VAL A 132 -1.37 1.72 20.82
N SER A 133 -0.82 1.27 19.70
CA SER A 133 0.40 1.86 19.13
C SER A 133 0.20 3.31 18.71
N LEU A 134 -0.86 3.60 17.96
CA LEU A 134 -1.18 4.96 17.51
C LEU A 134 -1.49 5.91 18.68
N CYS A 135 -2.18 5.43 19.72
CA CYS A 135 -2.48 6.21 20.91
C CYS A 135 -1.20 6.73 21.62
N LYS A 136 -0.08 6.00 21.56
CA LYS A 136 1.20 6.47 22.13
C LYS A 136 1.69 7.74 21.42
N PHE A 137 1.51 7.80 20.10
CA PHE A 137 1.95 8.95 19.30
C PHE A 137 1.06 10.17 19.43
N THR A 138 -0.16 10.03 19.97
CA THR A 138 -1.04 11.19 20.20
C THR A 138 -0.49 12.16 21.23
N THR A 139 0.47 11.71 22.06
CA THR A 139 1.06 12.41 23.22
C THR A 139 0.06 12.88 24.30
N LEU A 140 -1.25 12.80 24.05
CA LEU A 140 -2.34 13.10 24.98
C LEU A 140 -2.24 12.26 26.25
N LEU A 141 -1.91 10.98 26.10
CA LEU A 141 -1.83 10.05 27.23
C LEU A 141 -0.57 10.24 28.08
N ASN A 142 0.38 11.10 27.67
CA ASN A 142 1.55 11.43 28.47
C ASN A 142 1.22 12.59 29.44
N PRO A 143 1.34 12.37 30.77
CA PRO A 143 1.20 13.43 31.77
C PRO A 143 2.49 14.24 31.84
N SER A 144 2.92 14.88 30.75
CA SER A 144 4.07 15.79 30.82
C SER A 144 3.63 17.08 31.55
N LEU A 145 4.44 17.52 32.51
CA LEU A 145 4.33 18.80 33.24
C LEU A 145 4.68 20.00 32.35
N VAL A 146 4.26 19.98 31.08
CA VAL A 146 4.46 21.13 30.18
C VAL A 146 3.49 22.20 30.64
N GLU A 147 3.98 23.42 30.88
CA GLU A 147 3.15 24.54 31.34
C GLU A 147 2.00 24.84 30.38
N GLU A 148 2.15 24.49 29.09
CA GLU A 148 1.17 24.73 28.03
C GLU A 148 0.92 23.45 27.18
N PRO A 149 0.15 22.47 27.69
CA PRO A 149 -0.07 21.18 27.02
C PRO A 149 -0.85 21.30 25.70
N VAL A 150 -1.70 22.33 25.58
CA VAL A 150 -2.47 22.61 24.37
C VAL A 150 -1.56 23.09 23.23
N LEU A 151 -0.63 24.00 23.52
CA LEU A 151 0.31 24.50 22.52
C LEU A 151 1.31 23.41 22.10
N ALA A 152 1.81 22.63 23.06
CA ALA A 152 2.68 21.49 22.75
C ALA A 152 2.01 20.47 21.80
N PHE A 153 0.75 20.11 22.06
CA PHE A 153 -0.02 19.26 21.14
C PHE A 153 -0.32 19.96 19.80
N GLY A 154 -0.62 21.25 19.87
CA GLY A 154 -0.91 22.10 18.71
C GLY A 154 0.26 22.23 17.75
N ASP A 155 1.50 22.18 18.23
CA ASP A 155 2.73 22.26 17.43
C ASP A 155 3.19 20.88 16.93
N ASP A 156 2.91 19.81 17.66
CA ASP A 156 3.30 18.45 17.27
C ASP A 156 2.44 17.89 16.12
N ALA A 157 2.95 18.03 14.89
CA ALA A 157 2.27 17.55 13.69
C ALA A 157 2.04 16.02 13.70
N LYS A 158 2.94 15.25 14.31
CA LYS A 158 2.81 13.79 14.40
C LYS A 158 1.70 13.42 15.38
N ALA A 159 1.64 14.09 16.52
CA ALA A 159 0.55 13.92 17.49
C ALA A 159 -0.81 14.23 16.88
N ARG A 160 -0.94 15.34 16.13
CA ARG A 160 -2.20 15.68 15.44
C ARG A 160 -2.58 14.62 14.40
N LYS A 161 -1.63 14.19 13.56
CA LYS A 161 -1.89 13.15 12.54
C LYS A 161 -2.26 11.80 13.18
N ALA A 162 -1.57 11.40 14.24
CA ALA A 162 -1.89 10.19 14.99
C ALA A 162 -3.30 10.25 15.58
N THR A 163 -3.67 11.37 16.22
CA THR A 163 -5.01 11.58 16.79
C THR A 163 -6.11 11.49 15.73
N VAL A 164 -5.93 12.17 14.59
CA VAL A 164 -6.88 12.08 13.47
C VAL A 164 -7.00 10.64 12.96
N THR A 165 -5.88 9.92 12.88
CA THR A 165 -5.85 8.52 12.41
C THR A 165 -6.57 7.59 13.37
N VAL A 166 -6.34 7.70 14.68
CA VAL A 166 -7.04 6.91 15.72
C VAL A 166 -8.55 7.09 15.59
N PHE A 167 -9.04 8.33 15.53
CA PHE A 167 -10.48 8.58 15.42
C PHE A 167 -11.05 8.18 14.05
N THR A 168 -10.25 8.24 12.99
CA THR A 168 -10.66 7.73 11.67
C THR A 168 -10.83 6.21 11.70
N ILE A 169 -9.93 5.49 12.36
CA ILE A 169 -10.03 4.03 12.55
C ILE A 169 -11.24 3.71 13.43
N ALA A 170 -11.44 4.42 14.54
CA ALA A 170 -12.60 4.25 15.42
C ALA A 170 -13.93 4.42 14.66
N ASN A 171 -14.03 5.43 13.78
CA ASN A 171 -15.25 5.67 13.00
C ASN A 171 -15.48 4.64 11.88
N LYS A 172 -14.42 4.05 11.31
CA LYS A 172 -14.53 3.13 10.16
C LYS A 172 -14.57 1.66 10.55
N CYS A 173 -13.90 1.31 11.63
CA CYS A 173 -13.65 -0.06 12.06
C CYS A 173 -14.06 -0.29 13.52
N GLY A 174 -14.85 0.61 14.11
CA GLY A 174 -15.21 0.60 15.53
C GLY A 174 -15.85 -0.69 16.03
N ASP A 175 -16.60 -1.38 15.16
CA ASP A 175 -17.24 -2.67 15.47
C ASP A 175 -16.24 -3.81 15.74
N PHE A 176 -14.99 -3.66 15.26
CA PHE A 176 -13.91 -4.66 15.43
C PHE A 176 -12.85 -4.21 16.44
N ILE A 177 -13.02 -3.04 17.06
CA ILE A 177 -12.16 -2.57 18.14
C ILE A 177 -12.75 -3.12 19.45
N CYS A 178 -11.92 -3.78 20.24
CA CYS A 178 -12.33 -4.42 21.49
C CYS A 178 -11.70 -3.67 22.65
N THR A 179 -10.53 -4.12 23.11
CA THR A 179 -9.80 -3.52 24.23
C THR A 179 -9.21 -2.15 23.91
N GLY A 180 -8.99 -1.85 22.61
CA GLY A 180 -8.48 -0.57 22.13
C GLY A 180 -9.40 0.61 22.43
N TRP A 181 -10.71 0.38 22.64
CA TRP A 181 -11.64 1.45 23.02
C TRP A 181 -11.26 2.16 24.31
N ARG A 182 -10.63 1.46 25.26
CA ARG A 182 -10.14 2.08 26.49
C ARG A 182 -9.15 3.20 26.20
N ASN A 183 -8.18 2.95 25.33
CA ASN A 183 -7.18 3.93 24.93
C ASN A 183 -7.80 5.11 24.16
N ILE A 184 -8.81 4.85 23.32
CA ILE A 184 -9.54 5.89 22.61
C ILE A 184 -10.32 6.78 23.58
N LEU A 185 -11.02 6.19 24.54
CA LEU A 185 -11.76 6.92 25.57
C LEU A 185 -10.82 7.76 26.44
N ASP A 186 -9.65 7.22 26.83
CA ASP A 186 -8.63 7.99 27.55
C ASP A 186 -8.16 9.22 26.74
N CYS A 187 -8.00 9.08 25.41
CA CYS A 187 -7.69 10.21 24.54
C CYS A 187 -8.83 11.25 24.50
N ILE A 188 -10.09 10.80 24.39
CA ILE A 188 -11.27 11.69 24.40
C ILE A 188 -11.35 12.46 25.71
N LEU A 189 -11.22 11.77 26.85
CA LEU A 189 -11.23 12.39 28.18
C LEU A 189 -10.12 13.43 28.31
N ARG A 190 -8.93 13.15 27.78
CA ARG A 190 -7.85 14.12 27.82
C ARG A 190 -8.12 15.34 26.93
N LEU A 191 -8.68 15.14 25.73
CA LEU A 191 -9.10 16.24 24.86
C LEU A 191 -10.18 17.10 25.54
N HIS A 192 -11.10 16.48 26.28
CA HIS A 192 -12.08 17.21 27.08
C HIS A 192 -11.42 18.06 28.16
N MET A 193 -10.50 17.48 28.94
CA MET A 193 -9.76 18.20 29.98
C MET A 193 -8.94 19.37 29.42
N LEU A 194 -8.44 19.25 28.19
CA LEU A 194 -7.69 20.30 27.49
C LEU A 194 -8.59 21.34 26.80
N GLY A 195 -9.92 21.19 26.85
CA GLY A 195 -10.86 22.09 26.17
C GLY A 195 -10.82 22.01 24.63
N LEU A 196 -10.28 20.91 24.09
CA LEU A 196 -10.10 20.70 22.64
C LEU A 196 -11.29 19.97 22.00
N LEU A 197 -12.24 19.48 22.80
CA LEU A 197 -13.49 18.95 22.27
C LEU A 197 -14.46 20.08 21.93
N SER A 198 -15.16 19.92 20.80
CA SER A 198 -16.27 20.81 20.45
C SER A 198 -17.34 20.80 21.54
N ALA A 199 -17.96 21.94 21.79
CA ALA A 199 -19.10 22.09 22.71
C ALA A 199 -20.25 21.10 22.42
N ARG A 200 -20.40 20.65 21.17
CA ARG A 200 -21.41 19.64 20.78
C ARG A 200 -21.13 18.25 21.34
N VAL A 201 -19.87 17.92 21.56
CA VAL A 201 -19.42 16.62 22.10
C VAL A 201 -19.23 16.71 23.61
N ALA A 202 -18.89 17.89 24.12
CA ALA A 202 -18.68 18.15 25.55
C ALA A 202 -19.97 18.52 26.30
N GLY A 203 -21.03 18.94 25.61
CA GLY A 203 -22.32 19.26 26.20
C GLY A 203 -23.14 18.02 26.47
N ASP A 204 -23.74 17.94 27.66
CA ASP A 204 -24.86 17.02 27.91
C ASP A 204 -25.91 17.24 26.82
N ALA A 205 -26.39 16.15 26.24
CA ALA A 205 -27.38 16.12 25.16
C ALA A 205 -28.77 16.61 25.60
N VAL A 206 -28.87 17.83 26.14
CA VAL A 206 -30.11 18.42 26.65
C VAL A 206 -30.50 19.71 25.90
N ASP A 207 -29.62 20.29 25.07
CA ASP A 207 -29.93 21.55 24.37
C ASP A 207 -30.50 21.37 22.95
N ASP A 208 -31.29 20.31 22.73
CA ASP A 208 -32.19 20.21 21.56
C ASP A 208 -33.66 20.32 21.99
N SER A 209 -33.93 21.28 22.90
CA SER A 209 -35.29 21.69 23.22
C SER A 209 -35.43 23.22 23.08
N GLY A 210 -35.57 23.64 21.83
CA GLY A 210 -36.22 24.89 21.47
C GLY A 210 -35.29 25.94 20.87
N ILE A 211 -35.53 26.28 19.60
CA ILE A 211 -36.13 27.55 19.19
C ILE A 211 -36.50 27.43 17.70
N LEU A 212 -37.82 27.44 17.47
CA LEU A 212 -38.61 27.78 16.26
C LEU A 212 -38.13 27.33 14.87
#